data_AF-A0A4Z0MQW8-F1
#
_entry.id   AF-A0A4Z0MQW8-F1
#
_cell.length_a   1.000
_cell.length_b   1.000
_cell.length_c   1.000
_cell.angle_alpha   90.00
_cell.angle_beta   90.00
_cell.angle_gamma   90.00
#
_symmetry.space_group_name_H-M   'P 1'
#
loop_
_entity.id
_entity.type
_entity.pdbx_description
1 polymer ?
#
loop_
_entity_poly.entity_id
_entity_poly.type
_entity_poly.pdbx_seq_one_letter_code
_entity_poly.pdbx_strand_id
1 'polypeptide(L)'
;MNNLSKLNSLWKDLKIRTVETATESQVAELEVSHNLQLPQDLRDYFTAINGTDGESDNELFSFYTLAQFQAATQVLGAWQNGIPRHSDVLDKIHGIETYYVFADYFISLTFYAIKLYPTASAENEVYAICGRDYKVIAKSFSEFIDMYLQQSAELII
;
A
#
# COMPACT_ATOMS: atom_id res chain seq x y z
N MET A 1 -7.24 -19.11 -10.92
CA MET A 1 -6.13 -18.15 -11.15
C MET A 1 -6.04 -17.26 -9.93
N ASN A 2 -4.86 -17.15 -9.32
CA ASN A 2 -4.59 -16.26 -8.17
C ASN A 2 -4.78 -14.79 -8.61
N ASN A 3 -5.30 -13.91 -7.75
CA ASN A 3 -5.54 -12.50 -8.10
C ASN A 3 -4.24 -11.74 -8.37
N LEU A 4 -3.12 -12.14 -7.76
CA LEU A 4 -1.79 -11.66 -8.14
C LEU A 4 -1.44 -11.98 -9.61
N SER A 5 -1.85 -13.15 -10.12
CA SER A 5 -1.67 -13.49 -11.54
C SER A 5 -2.42 -12.51 -12.45
N LYS A 6 -3.66 -12.19 -12.08
CA LYS A 6 -4.51 -11.26 -12.84
C LYS A 6 -3.95 -9.84 -12.79
N LEU A 7 -3.48 -9.40 -11.62
CA LEU A 7 -2.82 -8.11 -11.44
C LEU A 7 -1.59 -7.99 -12.35
N ASN A 8 -0.72 -9.00 -12.34
CA ASN A 8 0.47 -9.02 -13.18
C ASN A 8 0.11 -9.00 -14.68
N SER A 9 -0.92 -9.74 -15.10
CA SER A 9 -1.42 -9.68 -16.48
C SER A 9 -1.96 -8.30 -16.83
N LEU A 10 -2.78 -7.69 -15.97
CA LEU A 10 -3.32 -6.35 -16.16
C LEU A 10 -2.20 -5.32 -16.36
N TRP A 11 -1.22 -5.29 -15.46
CA TRP A 11 -0.11 -4.33 -15.55
C TRP A 11 0.76 -4.54 -16.79
N LYS A 12 0.97 -5.80 -17.22
CA LYS A 12 1.64 -6.10 -18.49
C LYS A 12 0.85 -5.59 -19.69
N ASP A 13 -0.47 -5.77 -19.70
CA ASP A 13 -1.34 -5.28 -20.77
C ASP A 13 -1.36 -3.74 -20.83
N LEU A 14 -1.29 -3.10 -19.67
CA LEU A 14 -1.13 -1.65 -19.53
C LEU A 14 0.29 -1.15 -19.83
N LYS A 15 1.24 -2.07 -20.11
CA LYS A 15 2.65 -1.78 -20.38
C LYS A 15 3.35 -1.04 -19.23
N ILE A 16 2.87 -1.24 -18.01
CA ILE A 16 3.56 -0.80 -16.80
C ILE A 16 4.87 -1.59 -16.70
N ARG A 17 5.95 -0.88 -16.40
CA ARG A 17 7.28 -1.49 -16.32
C ARG A 17 7.30 -2.61 -15.29
N THR A 18 7.85 -3.76 -15.68
CA THR A 18 8.13 -4.82 -14.70
C THR A 18 9.26 -4.38 -13.79
N VAL A 19 9.05 -4.56 -12.49
CA VAL A 19 10.03 -4.24 -11.44
C VAL A 19 10.71 -5.53 -11.00
N GLU A 20 11.95 -5.43 -10.53
CA GLU A 20 12.62 -6.54 -9.86
C GLU A 20 11.84 -6.92 -8.60
N THR A 21 11.52 -8.20 -8.44
CA THR A 21 10.76 -8.69 -7.28
C THR A 21 11.61 -8.69 -6.03
N ALA A 22 10.99 -8.45 -4.87
CA ALA A 22 11.68 -8.58 -3.59
C ALA A 22 12.09 -10.03 -3.33
N THR A 23 13.22 -10.22 -2.67
CA THR A 23 13.62 -11.51 -2.13
C THR A 23 13.05 -11.71 -0.72
N GLU A 24 12.86 -12.96 -0.31
CA GLU A 24 12.45 -13.30 1.07
C GLU A 24 13.40 -12.69 2.11
N SER A 25 14.70 -12.60 1.81
CA SER A 25 15.69 -11.97 2.68
C SER A 25 15.44 -10.47 2.87
N GLN A 26 15.09 -9.74 1.80
CA GLN A 26 14.75 -8.31 1.89
C GLN A 26 13.45 -8.09 2.67
N VAL A 27 12.46 -8.96 2.48
CA VAL A 27 11.22 -8.92 3.26
C VAL A 27 11.54 -9.13 4.74
N ALA A 28 12.32 -10.16 5.08
CA ALA A 28 12.71 -10.44 6.46
C ALA A 28 13.55 -9.32 7.09
N GLU A 29 14.42 -8.66 6.34
CA GLU A 29 15.20 -7.51 6.81
C GLU A 29 14.30 -6.32 7.17
N LEU A 30 13.28 -6.05 6.35
CA LEU A 30 12.29 -5.01 6.63
C LEU A 30 11.51 -5.31 7.92
N GLU A 31 11.07 -6.56 8.10
CA GLU A 31 10.34 -6.95 9.31
C GLU A 31 11.17 -6.81 10.59
N VAL A 32 12.43 -7.23 10.54
CA VAL A 32 13.36 -7.13 11.67
C VAL A 32 13.68 -5.67 11.98
N SER A 33 13.95 -4.85 10.97
CA SER A 33 14.35 -3.45 11.17
C SER A 33 13.20 -2.59 11.71
N HIS A 34 11.95 -2.92 11.37
CA HIS A 34 10.76 -2.20 11.80
C HIS A 34 10.02 -2.85 12.97
N ASN A 35 10.44 -4.05 13.41
CA ASN A 35 9.76 -4.84 14.46
C ASN A 35 8.26 -5.05 14.17
N LEU A 36 7.94 -5.37 12.92
CA LEU A 36 6.59 -5.59 12.41
C LEU A 36 6.58 -6.82 11.50
N GLN A 37 5.46 -7.53 11.45
CA GLN A 37 5.27 -8.66 10.55
C GLN A 37 4.35 -8.28 9.39
N LEU A 38 4.81 -8.56 8.17
CA LEU A 38 4.02 -8.49 6.96
C LEU A 38 3.08 -9.70 6.89
N PRO A 39 1.79 -9.50 6.61
CA PRO A 39 0.88 -10.60 6.35
C PRO A 39 1.31 -11.35 5.08
N GLN A 40 0.97 -12.64 5.03
CA GLN A 40 1.45 -13.54 3.96
C GLN A 40 1.07 -13.03 2.57
N ASP A 41 -0.12 -12.45 2.42
CA ASP A 41 -0.58 -11.93 1.13
C ASP A 41 0.23 -10.73 0.62
N LEU A 42 0.64 -9.85 1.51
CA LEU A 42 1.52 -8.73 1.18
C LEU A 42 2.96 -9.21 0.86
N ARG A 43 3.44 -10.25 1.56
CA ARG A 43 4.73 -10.89 1.24
C ARG A 43 4.68 -11.47 -0.17
N ASP A 44 3.67 -12.28 -0.46
CA ASP A 44 3.47 -12.92 -1.77
C ASP A 44 3.42 -11.87 -2.89
N TYR A 45 2.81 -10.72 -2.63
CA TYR A 45 2.78 -9.60 -3.57
C TYR A 45 4.16 -9.02 -3.87
N PHE A 46 4.96 -8.71 -2.83
CA PHE A 46 6.30 -8.15 -3.02
C PHE A 46 7.26 -9.15 -3.67
N THR A 47 7.12 -10.45 -3.42
CA THR A 47 7.99 -11.47 -4.00
C THR A 47 7.54 -11.94 -5.38
N ALA A 48 6.29 -11.65 -5.79
CA ALA A 48 5.78 -12.02 -7.11
C ALA A 48 5.73 -10.87 -8.14
N ILE A 49 5.49 -9.63 -7.73
CA ILE A 49 5.25 -8.49 -8.66
C ILE A 49 5.97 -7.21 -8.21
N ASN A 50 5.95 -6.91 -6.91
CA ASN A 50 6.69 -5.78 -6.31
C ASN A 50 6.35 -4.37 -6.82
N GLY A 51 5.08 -4.07 -7.08
CA GLY A 51 4.63 -2.72 -7.40
C GLY A 51 4.98 -2.24 -8.81
N THR A 52 4.86 -0.93 -9.00
CA THR A 52 4.96 -0.25 -10.29
C THR A 52 6.13 0.75 -10.35
N ASP A 53 6.93 0.85 -9.29
CA ASP A 53 8.11 1.72 -9.19
C ASP A 53 7.87 3.17 -9.62
N GLY A 54 6.77 3.75 -9.14
CA GLY A 54 6.40 5.15 -9.41
C GLY A 54 5.70 5.38 -10.74
N GLU A 55 5.50 4.35 -11.57
CA GLU A 55 4.56 4.43 -12.69
C GLU A 55 3.13 4.28 -12.18
N SER A 56 2.23 5.13 -12.68
CA SER A 56 0.80 4.97 -12.43
C SER A 56 0.14 4.17 -13.55
N ASP A 57 -0.90 3.42 -13.21
CA ASP A 57 -1.78 2.84 -14.22
C ASP A 57 -2.67 3.91 -14.90
N ASN A 58 -3.54 3.48 -15.82
CA ASN A 58 -4.46 4.39 -16.52
C ASN A 58 -5.48 5.07 -15.59
N GLU A 59 -5.74 4.48 -14.42
CA GLU A 59 -6.63 5.02 -13.39
C GLU A 59 -5.86 5.84 -12.35
N LEU A 60 -4.56 6.11 -12.57
CA LEU A 60 -3.69 6.89 -11.71
C LEU A 60 -3.38 6.26 -10.34
N PHE A 61 -3.47 4.93 -10.22
CA PHE A 61 -2.93 4.20 -9.09
C PHE A 61 -1.45 3.93 -9.30
N SER A 62 -0.64 4.25 -8.28
CA SER A 62 0.78 3.92 -8.19
C SER A 62 0.99 2.98 -7.01
N PHE A 63 1.60 1.82 -7.24
CA PHE A 63 1.85 0.84 -6.19
C PHE A 63 3.33 0.80 -5.84
N TYR A 64 3.62 0.85 -4.55
CA TYR A 64 4.97 0.93 -4.04
C TYR A 64 5.66 -0.43 -4.14
N THR A 65 6.94 -0.38 -4.49
CA THR A 65 7.86 -1.51 -4.30
C THR A 65 8.16 -1.69 -2.81
N LEU A 66 8.74 -2.82 -2.41
CA LEU A 66 9.22 -3.02 -1.04
C LEU A 66 10.20 -1.92 -0.59
N ALA A 67 11.00 -1.37 -1.51
CA ALA A 67 11.94 -0.29 -1.21
C ALA A 67 11.26 1.07 -0.99
N GLN A 68 10.06 1.26 -1.55
CA GLN A 68 9.23 2.47 -1.36
C GLN A 68 8.24 2.32 -0.19
N PHE A 69 8.03 1.09 0.29
CA PHE A 69 7.14 0.78 1.40
C PHE A 69 7.65 1.40 2.70
N GLN A 70 6.96 2.43 3.19
CA GLN A 70 7.42 3.28 4.30
C GLN A 70 6.31 3.53 5.31
N ALA A 71 6.71 3.84 6.54
CA ALA A 71 5.80 4.20 7.61
C ALA A 71 4.94 5.41 7.23
N ALA A 72 3.63 5.35 7.53
CA ALA A 72 2.68 6.41 7.24
C ALA A 72 3.05 7.73 7.92
N THR A 73 3.65 7.68 9.11
CA THR A 73 4.18 8.87 9.81
C THR A 73 5.22 9.62 8.99
N GLN A 74 6.08 8.92 8.26
CA GLN A 74 7.08 9.51 7.39
C GLN A 74 6.44 10.08 6.11
N VAL A 75 5.65 9.26 5.41
CA VAL A 75 5.05 9.63 4.12
C VAL A 75 4.08 10.80 4.29
N LEU A 76 3.12 10.69 5.21
CA LEU A 76 2.10 11.72 5.43
C LEU A 76 2.67 12.95 6.16
N GLY A 77 3.67 12.75 7.02
CA GLY A 77 4.36 13.85 7.72
C GLY A 77 5.07 14.81 6.77
N ALA A 78 5.56 14.33 5.62
CA ALA A 78 6.16 15.16 4.57
C ALA A 78 5.19 16.19 3.97
N TRP A 79 3.88 16.04 4.19
CA TRP A 79 2.82 16.92 3.66
C TRP A 79 2.35 17.99 4.66
N GLN A 80 3.17 18.37 5.65
CA GLN A 80 2.82 19.38 6.65
C GLN A 80 2.28 20.70 6.05
N ASN A 81 2.86 21.10 4.93
CA ASN A 81 2.49 22.30 4.16
C ASN A 81 1.88 21.97 2.78
N GLY A 82 1.55 20.69 2.53
CA GLY A 82 1.01 20.23 1.26
C GLY A 82 -0.49 20.46 1.12
N ILE A 83 -1.03 20.27 -0.09
CA ILE A 83 -2.46 20.23 -0.36
C ILE A 83 -2.74 18.94 -1.13
N PRO A 84 -3.50 17.98 -0.58
CA PRO A 84 -4.11 17.98 0.76
C PRO A 84 -3.09 17.98 1.92
N ARG A 85 -3.51 18.48 3.10
CA ARG A 85 -2.69 18.48 4.32
C ARG A 85 -2.71 17.11 5.00
N HIS A 86 -2.11 16.11 4.36
CA HIS A 86 -2.13 14.71 4.85
C HIS A 86 -1.56 14.52 6.25
N SER A 87 -0.68 15.42 6.70
CA SER A 87 -0.17 15.40 8.07
C SER A 87 -1.26 15.55 9.13
N ASP A 88 -2.40 16.18 8.81
CA ASP A 88 -3.48 16.45 9.76
C ASP A 88 -4.20 15.16 10.22
N VAL A 89 -3.99 14.02 9.53
CA VAL A 89 -4.55 12.73 9.94
C VAL A 89 -3.72 12.03 11.02
N LEU A 90 -2.44 12.40 11.18
CA LEU A 90 -1.50 11.71 12.07
C LEU A 90 -1.96 11.72 13.53
N ASP A 91 -2.60 12.80 13.96
CA ASP A 91 -3.14 12.92 15.32
C ASP A 91 -4.51 12.23 15.50
N LYS A 92 -5.14 11.76 14.40
CA LYS A 92 -6.48 11.16 14.41
C LYS A 92 -6.46 9.63 14.38
N ILE A 93 -5.50 9.03 13.70
CA ILE A 93 -5.40 7.57 13.59
C ILE A 93 -4.61 7.05 14.78
N HIS A 94 -5.27 6.26 15.63
CA HIS A 94 -4.61 5.64 16.77
C HIS A 94 -3.61 4.58 16.30
N GLY A 95 -2.39 4.61 16.84
CA GLY A 95 -1.31 3.68 16.51
C GLY A 95 -0.74 3.88 15.11
N ILE A 96 -0.76 5.11 14.57
CA ILE A 96 -0.33 5.44 13.20
C ILE A 96 1.10 4.97 12.86
N GLU A 97 1.96 4.76 13.87
CA GLU A 97 3.31 4.22 13.73
C GLU A 97 3.36 2.78 13.19
N THR A 98 2.26 2.03 13.27
CA THR A 98 2.18 0.66 12.75
C THR A 98 1.59 0.59 11.34
N TYR A 99 1.33 1.74 10.70
CA TYR A 99 0.75 1.81 9.36
C TYR A 99 1.83 2.09 8.33
N TYR A 100 1.75 1.41 7.20
CA TYR A 100 2.72 1.53 6.11
C TYR A 100 2.01 1.78 4.80
N VAL A 101 2.48 2.77 4.04
CA VAL A 101 1.91 3.16 2.75
C VAL A 101 2.43 2.22 1.68
N PHE A 102 1.53 1.61 0.92
CA PHE A 102 1.86 0.68 -0.17
C PHE A 102 1.35 1.15 -1.53
N ALA A 103 0.53 2.19 -1.60
CA ALA A 103 0.07 2.76 -2.85
C ALA A 103 -0.41 4.20 -2.66
N ASP A 104 -0.48 4.94 -3.76
CA ASP A 104 -1.18 6.22 -3.84
C ASP A 104 -2.07 6.29 -5.10
N TYR A 105 -3.05 7.17 -5.06
CA TYR A 105 -3.97 7.46 -6.14
C TYR A 105 -3.92 8.95 -6.49
N PHE A 106 -3.94 9.24 -7.79
CA PHE A 106 -4.02 10.59 -8.36
C PHE A 106 -2.92 11.50 -7.81
N ILE A 107 -1.65 11.09 -7.99
CA ILE A 107 -0.47 11.88 -7.62
C ILE A 107 -0.56 12.31 -6.14
N SER A 108 -0.64 11.33 -5.24
CA SER A 108 -0.75 11.56 -3.80
C SER A 108 -1.98 12.34 -3.33
N LEU A 109 -3.07 12.36 -4.11
CA LEU A 109 -4.36 12.85 -3.62
C LEU A 109 -4.89 11.95 -2.49
N THR A 110 -4.76 10.64 -2.66
CA THR A 110 -5.13 9.63 -1.66
C THR A 110 -3.99 8.65 -1.46
N PHE A 111 -3.65 8.36 -0.21
CA PHE A 111 -2.70 7.31 0.15
C PHE A 111 -3.44 6.07 0.64
N TYR A 112 -2.91 4.90 0.30
CA TYR A 112 -3.36 3.62 0.84
C TYR A 112 -2.32 3.06 1.80
N ALA A 113 -2.73 2.88 3.05
CA ALA A 113 -1.87 2.37 4.11
C ALA A 113 -2.45 1.08 4.70
N ILE A 114 -1.59 0.11 4.99
CA ILE A 114 -1.96 -1.12 5.68
C ILE A 114 -1.47 -1.07 7.13
N LYS A 115 -2.32 -1.51 8.05
CA LYS A 115 -1.94 -1.68 9.46
C LYS A 115 -1.18 -2.99 9.66
N LEU A 116 0.01 -2.90 10.24
CA LEU A 116 0.86 -4.03 10.59
C LEU A 116 0.93 -4.21 12.10
N TYR A 117 1.42 -5.37 12.52
CA TYR A 117 1.51 -5.74 13.93
C TYR A 117 2.86 -6.39 14.22
N PRO A 118 3.41 -6.29 15.44
CA PRO A 118 4.67 -6.96 15.81
C PRO A 118 4.62 -8.49 15.74
N THR A 119 3.42 -9.05 15.74
CA THR A 119 3.15 -10.49 15.63
C THR A 119 2.12 -10.74 14.54
N ALA A 120 2.12 -11.94 13.96
CA ALA A 120 1.15 -12.36 12.98
C ALA A 120 -0.29 -12.06 13.44
N SER A 121 -1.04 -11.41 12.56
CA SER A 121 -2.43 -11.04 12.76
C SER A 121 -3.29 -11.72 11.69
N ALA A 122 -4.55 -12.00 12.03
CA ALA A 122 -5.54 -12.49 11.07
C ALA A 122 -6.19 -11.35 10.26
N GLU A 123 -6.04 -10.11 10.71
CA GLU A 123 -6.55 -8.91 10.04
C GLU A 123 -5.43 -7.86 9.96
N ASN A 124 -5.34 -7.20 8.81
CA ASN A 124 -4.39 -6.13 8.50
C ASN A 124 -5.15 -5.09 7.69
N GLU A 125 -5.86 -4.24 8.40
CA GLU A 125 -6.81 -3.30 7.81
C GLU A 125 -6.10 -2.32 6.87
N VAL A 126 -6.73 -2.06 5.72
CA VAL A 126 -6.27 -1.12 4.71
C VAL A 126 -7.09 0.15 4.78
N TYR A 127 -6.40 1.27 4.85
CA TYR A 127 -6.95 2.61 5.01
C TYR A 127 -6.71 3.40 3.72
N ALA A 128 -7.77 4.02 3.20
CA ALA A 128 -7.65 5.15 2.29
C ALA A 128 -7.54 6.43 3.12
N ILE A 129 -6.60 7.32 2.76
CA ILE A 129 -6.27 8.53 3.50
C ILE A 129 -6.22 9.71 2.54
N CYS A 130 -7.03 10.74 2.78
CA CYS A 130 -7.10 11.96 1.96
C CYS A 130 -7.14 13.19 2.88
N GLY A 131 -6.01 13.91 2.97
CA GLY A 131 -5.87 15.06 3.84
C GLY A 131 -6.07 14.68 5.30
N ARG A 132 -7.15 15.16 5.90
CA ARG A 132 -7.48 14.88 7.31
C ARG A 132 -8.43 13.71 7.50
N ASP A 133 -8.96 13.16 6.42
CA ASP A 133 -10.02 12.15 6.43
C ASP A 133 -9.43 10.79 6.05
N TYR A 134 -10.02 9.74 6.60
CA TYR A 134 -9.62 8.37 6.32
C TYR A 134 -10.82 7.42 6.41
N LYS A 135 -10.71 6.27 5.74
CA LYS A 135 -11.71 5.21 5.74
C LYS A 135 -11.01 3.85 5.71
N VAL A 136 -11.50 2.90 6.51
CA VAL A 136 -11.14 1.48 6.33
C VAL A 136 -11.84 0.97 5.08
N ILE A 137 -11.07 0.54 4.09
CA ILE A 137 -11.59 0.11 2.78
C ILE A 137 -11.45 -1.40 2.56
N ALA A 138 -10.54 -2.08 3.25
CA ALA A 138 -10.41 -3.54 3.21
C ALA A 138 -9.82 -4.07 4.54
N LYS A 139 -10.00 -5.37 4.82
CA LYS A 139 -9.50 -6.05 6.02
C LYS A 139 -8.16 -6.77 5.79
N SER A 140 -7.73 -6.88 4.54
CA SER A 140 -6.46 -7.48 4.12
C SER A 140 -5.95 -6.84 2.83
N PHE A 141 -4.68 -7.11 2.51
CA PHE A 141 -4.11 -6.67 1.23
C PHE A 141 -4.79 -7.39 0.05
N SER A 142 -5.08 -8.68 0.18
CA SER A 142 -5.79 -9.44 -0.86
C SER A 142 -7.17 -8.86 -1.16
N GLU A 143 -7.93 -8.48 -0.13
CA GLU A 143 -9.25 -7.86 -0.32
C GLU A 143 -9.13 -6.50 -1.04
N PHE A 144 -8.11 -5.71 -0.72
CA PHE A 144 -7.81 -4.48 -1.46
C PHE A 144 -7.52 -4.76 -2.95
N ILE A 145 -6.68 -5.76 -3.26
CA ILE A 145 -6.38 -6.13 -4.65
C ILE A 145 -7.64 -6.62 -5.38
N ASP A 146 -8.51 -7.35 -4.71
CA ASP A 146 -9.78 -7.82 -5.27
C ASP A 146 -10.68 -6.66 -5.64
N MET A 147 -10.78 -5.66 -4.75
CA MET A 147 -11.52 -4.43 -5.01
C MET A 147 -10.88 -3.62 -6.13
N TYR A 148 -9.56 -3.47 -6.17
CA TYR A 148 -8.85 -2.77 -7.24
C TYR A 148 -9.13 -3.41 -8.61
N LEU A 149 -9.12 -4.73 -8.71
CA LEU A 149 -9.36 -5.44 -9.97
C LEU A 149 -10.83 -5.44 -10.43
N GLN A 150 -11.79 -5.22 -9.52
CA GLN A 150 -13.22 -5.39 -9.83
C GLN A 150 -14.01 -4.07 -9.77
N GLN A 151 -13.66 -3.19 -8.85
CA GLN A 151 -14.43 -2.02 -8.42
C GLN A 151 -13.50 -0.90 -7.91
N SER A 152 -12.45 -0.54 -8.66
CA SER A 152 -11.44 0.43 -8.22
C SER A 152 -12.01 1.79 -7.79
N ALA A 153 -13.15 2.20 -8.33
CA ALA A 153 -13.85 3.43 -7.94
C ALA A 153 -14.29 3.45 -6.46
N GLU A 154 -14.54 2.29 -5.83
CA GLU A 154 -14.92 2.17 -4.42
C GLU A 154 -13.73 2.40 -3.45
N LEU A 155 -12.50 2.44 -3.98
CA LEU A 155 -11.28 2.72 -3.21
C LEU A 155 -11.07 4.22 -2.98
N ILE A 156 -11.75 5.08 -3.73
CA ILE A 156 -11.60 6.53 -3.69
C ILE A 156 -12.50 7.10 -2.59
N ILE A 157 -11.99 8.07 -1.82
CA ILE A 157 -12.70 8.70 -0.69
C ILE A 157 -12.79 10.22 -0.82
#